data_AF-A0A819BC07-F1
#
_entry.id   AF-A0A819BC07-F1
#
_cell.length_a   1.000
_cell.length_b   1.000
_cell.length_c   1.000
_cell.angle_alpha   90.00
_cell.angle_beta   90.00
_cell.angle_gamma   90.00
#
_symmetry.space_group_name_H-M   'P 1'
#
loop_
_entity.id
_entity.type
_entity.pdbx_description
1 polymer ?
#
loop_
_entity_poly.entity_id
_entity_poly.type
_entity_poly.pdbx_seq_one_letter_code
_entity_poly.pdbx_strand_id
1 'polypeptide(L)'
;MSWFIKGLKYIPRCQSRFSKQSIDNIVNEQYKTLRSVVQGCLDDYRVQLIEARQKEGFPYLKCMLYELQTKKLPHKLYKRAQHERKIVRNIIKMLRHRPDITVRRTDKSKVFYIGNVTMFARKASKYMIETEAYQEIMNEGCVLSENLHLVSVLLKSLLKKGALTQEQYKRMTPRVDSLELAHLHFIPKLHKVTAIHAPATEISKFLNDLLAPLFLRAARQTTFINGIDLVQALEKYVTNDHLKPTTLFITFDVENLYTMIPRQGALEILLQFLEQHLHHNKIGSIRIDDIKRMARLVLDTNSFAYEHKYYRQIRGGAMGSAFTRTLANIYMLN
;
A
#
# COMPACT_ATOMS: atom_id res chain seq x y z
N MET A 1 -35.82 -11.53 12.69
CA MET A 1 -35.05 -10.26 12.68
C MET A 1 -34.18 -9.99 13.93
N SER A 2 -33.96 -10.92 14.87
CA SER A 2 -33.15 -10.66 16.09
C SER A 2 -31.66 -11.02 16.02
N TRP A 3 -31.21 -11.66 14.93
CA TRP A 3 -29.81 -12.11 14.76
C TRP A 3 -28.83 -10.98 14.40
N PHE A 4 -29.29 -9.93 13.72
CA PHE A 4 -28.44 -8.80 13.31
C PHE A 4 -28.05 -7.86 14.47
N ILE A 5 -28.83 -7.84 15.57
CA ILE A 5 -28.51 -7.05 16.78
C ILE A 5 -27.54 -7.82 17.70
N LYS A 6 -27.38 -9.14 17.49
CA LYS A 6 -26.54 -10.06 18.29
C LYS A 6 -25.36 -10.64 17.49
N GLY A 7 -24.85 -9.95 16.48
CA GLY A 7 -23.61 -10.36 15.81
C GLY A 7 -22.47 -10.56 16.83
N LEU A 8 -21.51 -11.44 16.50
CA LEU A 8 -20.28 -11.63 17.27
C LEU A 8 -19.60 -10.26 17.46
N LYS A 9 -19.87 -9.58 18.57
CA LYS A 9 -19.18 -8.34 18.91
C LYS A 9 -17.75 -8.74 19.25
N TYR A 10 -16.80 -8.04 18.64
CA TYR A 10 -15.36 -8.21 18.86
C TYR A 10 -15.11 -8.58 20.31
N ILE A 11 -14.74 -9.83 20.54
CA ILE A 11 -14.27 -10.27 21.83
C ILE A 11 -12.86 -9.70 21.92
N PRO A 12 -12.59 -8.69 22.75
CA PRO A 12 -11.24 -8.23 22.91
C PRO A 12 -10.39 -9.39 23.45
N ARG A 13 -9.10 -9.42 23.08
CA ARG A 13 -8.10 -10.39 23.55
C ARG A 13 -7.91 -10.42 25.07
N CYS A 14 -8.74 -9.73 25.86
CA CYS A 14 -8.87 -9.82 27.31
C CYS A 14 -9.39 -11.18 27.81
N GLN A 15 -9.32 -12.22 26.97
CA GLN A 15 -9.73 -13.58 27.29
C GLN A 15 -8.53 -14.53 27.35
N SER A 16 -7.47 -14.13 28.07
CA SER A 16 -6.40 -15.06 28.48
C SER A 16 -6.96 -16.35 29.09
N ARG A 17 -8.10 -16.28 29.78
CA ARG A 17 -8.86 -17.41 30.37
C ARG A 17 -9.25 -18.50 29.37
N PHE A 18 -9.16 -18.20 28.09
CA PHE A 18 -9.48 -19.08 26.99
C PHE A 18 -8.29 -19.25 26.02
N SER A 19 -7.12 -18.76 26.37
CA SER A 19 -5.88 -19.19 25.75
C SER A 19 -5.38 -20.46 26.44
N LYS A 20 -4.53 -21.24 25.76
CA LYS A 20 -3.71 -22.28 26.41
C LYS A 20 -2.38 -21.71 26.94
N GLN A 21 -2.09 -20.45 26.64
CA GLN A 21 -0.88 -19.76 27.06
C GLN A 21 -1.04 -19.21 28.48
N SER A 22 0.05 -19.16 29.26
CA SER A 22 0.06 -18.51 30.56
C SER A 22 -0.24 -17.01 30.43
N ILE A 23 -0.81 -16.42 31.49
CA ILE A 23 -1.08 -14.98 31.53
C ILE A 23 0.21 -14.19 31.34
N ASP A 24 1.31 -14.63 31.95
CA ASP A 24 2.62 -13.99 31.82
C ASP A 24 3.10 -13.94 30.38
N ASN A 25 2.96 -15.03 29.63
CA ASN A 25 3.36 -15.07 28.23
C ASN A 25 2.52 -14.11 27.38
N ILE A 26 1.20 -14.06 27.64
CA ILE A 26 0.29 -13.15 26.92
C ILE A 26 0.64 -11.68 27.22
N VAL A 27 0.86 -11.35 28.49
CA VAL A 27 1.21 -9.99 28.93
C VAL A 27 2.55 -9.57 28.38
N ASN A 28 3.56 -10.46 28.41
CA ASN A 28 4.89 -10.16 27.87
C ASN A 28 4.85 -9.88 26.36
N GLU A 29 4.11 -10.68 25.58
CA GLU A 29 3.99 -10.46 24.12
C GLU A 29 3.21 -9.18 23.78
N GLN A 30 2.12 -8.90 24.50
CA GLN A 30 1.35 -7.66 24.33
C GLN A 30 2.19 -6.44 24.72
N TYR A 31 2.93 -6.53 25.83
CA TYR A 31 3.83 -5.49 26.30
C TYR A 31 4.95 -5.18 25.31
N LYS A 32 5.63 -6.20 24.76
CA LYS A 32 6.64 -6.01 23.71
C LYS A 32 6.07 -5.25 22.51
N THR A 33 4.90 -5.67 22.04
CA THR A 33 4.23 -5.04 20.89
C THR A 33 3.87 -3.58 21.17
N LEU A 34 3.22 -3.32 22.31
CA LEU A 34 2.82 -1.97 22.71
C LEU A 34 4.03 -1.07 22.92
N ARG A 35 5.09 -1.57 23.58
CA ARG A 35 6.34 -0.83 23.78
C ARG A 35 6.97 -0.42 22.45
N SER A 36 7.05 -1.35 21.49
CA SER A 36 7.59 -1.06 20.16
C SER A 36 6.78 0.00 19.41
N VAL A 37 5.44 -0.08 19.46
CA VAL A 37 4.56 0.90 18.80
C VAL A 37 4.68 2.29 19.45
N VAL A 38 4.61 2.35 20.78
CA VAL A 38 4.72 3.63 21.51
C VAL A 38 6.10 4.25 21.30
N GLN A 39 7.17 3.45 21.34
CA GLN A 39 8.52 3.94 21.07
C GLN A 39 8.63 4.48 19.63
N GLY A 40 8.16 3.72 18.64
CA GLY A 40 8.17 4.16 17.24
C GLY A 40 7.43 5.48 17.04
N CYS A 41 6.24 5.64 17.63
CA CYS A 41 5.53 6.92 17.59
C CYS A 41 6.33 8.06 18.22
N LEU A 42 6.96 7.84 19.37
CA LEU A 42 7.75 8.89 20.04
C LEU A 42 8.98 9.29 19.21
N ASP A 43 9.62 8.31 18.57
CA ASP A 43 10.75 8.53 17.68
C ASP A 43 10.32 9.34 16.44
N ASP A 44 9.15 9.00 15.84
CA ASP A 44 8.58 9.70 14.69
C ASP A 44 8.32 11.20 14.99
N TYR A 45 7.92 11.52 16.23
CA TYR A 45 7.68 12.90 16.68
C TYR A 45 8.87 13.52 17.43
N ARG A 46 10.04 12.87 17.46
CA ARG A 46 11.27 13.33 18.14
C ARG A 46 11.07 13.65 19.63
N VAL A 47 10.15 12.94 20.30
CA VAL A 47 9.89 13.13 21.72
C VAL A 47 10.91 12.32 22.52
N GLN A 48 11.86 13.01 23.14
CA GLN A 48 12.82 12.36 24.04
C GLN A 48 12.15 12.03 25.38
N LEU A 49 12.03 10.74 25.68
CA LEU A 49 11.57 10.29 27.00
C LEU A 49 12.70 10.43 28.03
N ILE A 50 12.50 11.27 29.04
CA ILE A 50 13.37 11.37 30.22
C ILE A 50 13.46 9.99 30.90
N GLU A 51 14.64 9.58 31.37
CA GLU A 51 14.87 8.28 32.01
C GLU A 51 13.87 7.94 33.12
N ALA A 52 13.48 8.93 33.94
CA ALA A 52 12.48 8.77 35.00
C ALA A 52 11.11 8.34 34.44
N ARG A 53 10.64 8.96 33.35
CA ARG A 53 9.37 8.60 32.70
C ARG A 53 9.43 7.23 32.03
N GLN A 54 10.60 6.82 31.53
CA GLN A 54 10.79 5.46 31.00
C GLN A 54 10.75 4.41 32.12
N LYS A 55 11.38 4.71 33.26
CA LYS A 55 11.44 3.83 34.44
C LYS A 55 10.09 3.64 35.12
N GLU A 56 9.15 4.58 34.97
CA GLU A 56 7.80 4.47 35.56
C GLU A 56 6.73 4.07 34.54
N GLY A 57 6.68 4.68 33.36
CA GLY A 57 5.56 4.56 32.42
C GLY A 57 5.43 3.17 31.78
N PHE A 58 6.54 2.59 31.32
CA PHE A 58 6.49 1.26 30.69
C PHE A 58 6.23 0.12 31.68
N PRO A 59 6.84 0.09 32.88
CA PRO A 59 6.45 -0.87 33.92
C PRO A 59 4.98 -0.72 34.34
N TYR A 60 4.48 0.50 34.49
CA TYR A 60 3.07 0.74 34.80
C TYR A 60 2.13 0.20 33.72
N LEU A 61 2.44 0.41 32.44
CA LEU A 61 1.72 -0.20 31.31
C LEU A 61 1.68 -1.73 31.41
N LYS A 62 2.80 -2.36 31.80
CA LYS A 62 2.85 -3.82 32.00
C LYS A 62 1.95 -4.27 33.16
N CYS A 63 1.94 -3.53 34.27
CA CYS A 63 1.05 -3.78 35.39
C CYS A 63 -0.43 -3.65 34.99
N MET A 64 -0.81 -2.58 34.27
CA MET A 64 -2.16 -2.40 33.75
C MET A 64 -2.60 -3.57 32.86
N LEU A 65 -1.73 -4.07 31.96
CA LEU A 65 -2.03 -5.24 31.14
C LEU A 65 -2.27 -6.48 31.99
N TYR A 66 -1.47 -6.68 33.03
CA TYR A 66 -1.62 -7.80 33.96
C TYR A 66 -2.96 -7.73 34.73
N GLU A 67 -3.31 -6.55 35.24
CA GLU A 67 -4.60 -6.30 35.91
C GLU A 67 -5.79 -6.56 34.98
N LEU A 68 -5.72 -6.08 33.73
CA LEU A 68 -6.76 -6.31 32.73
C LEU A 68 -6.96 -7.80 32.42
N GLN A 69 -5.89 -8.60 32.45
CA GLN A 69 -5.97 -10.05 32.19
C GLN A 69 -6.42 -10.86 33.41
N THR A 70 -6.17 -10.37 34.63
CA THR A 70 -6.50 -11.08 35.88
C THR A 70 -7.88 -10.71 36.44
N LYS A 71 -8.38 -9.50 36.15
CA LYS A 71 -9.68 -9.00 36.62
C LYS A 71 -10.81 -9.99 36.29
N LYS A 72 -11.62 -10.33 37.30
CA LYS A 72 -12.77 -11.22 37.15
C LYS A 72 -13.84 -10.58 36.28
N LEU A 73 -14.19 -11.26 35.19
CA LEU A 73 -15.31 -10.87 34.34
C LEU A 73 -16.64 -11.21 35.05
N PRO A 74 -17.67 -10.34 34.95
CA PRO A 74 -19.03 -10.67 35.37
C PRO A 74 -19.50 -12.01 34.77
N HIS A 75 -20.19 -12.81 35.58
CA HIS A 75 -20.62 -14.17 35.22
C HIS A 75 -21.39 -14.23 33.88
N LYS A 76 -22.26 -13.25 33.61
CA LYS A 76 -23.01 -13.14 32.35
C LYS A 76 -22.10 -12.96 31.13
N LEU A 77 -21.05 -12.14 31.25
CA LEU A 77 -20.07 -11.92 30.18
C LEU A 77 -19.19 -13.16 29.97
N TYR A 78 -18.81 -13.84 31.05
CA TYR A 78 -18.05 -15.08 30.97
C TYR A 78 -18.82 -16.20 30.26
N LYS A 79 -20.10 -16.43 30.61
CA LYS A 79 -20.96 -17.41 29.91
C LYS A 79 -21.13 -17.09 28.43
N ARG A 80 -21.38 -15.81 28.09
CA ARG A 80 -21.47 -15.35 26.70
C ARG A 80 -20.17 -15.63 25.94
N ALA A 81 -19.03 -15.30 26.52
CA ALA A 81 -17.72 -15.51 25.92
C ALA A 81 -17.41 -16.99 25.64
N GLN A 82 -17.74 -17.90 26.57
CA GLN A 82 -17.60 -19.33 26.35
C GLN A 82 -18.44 -19.81 25.15
N HIS A 83 -19.68 -19.32 25.06
CA HIS A 83 -20.58 -19.65 23.95
C HIS A 83 -20.04 -19.15 22.60
N GLU A 84 -19.63 -17.89 22.52
CA GLU A 84 -19.05 -17.31 21.31
C GLU A 84 -17.73 -18.00 20.91
N ARG A 85 -16.86 -18.34 21.88
CA ARG A 85 -15.64 -19.14 21.63
C ARG A 85 -15.97 -20.52 21.05
N LYS A 86 -17.01 -21.19 21.55
CA LYS A 86 -17.47 -22.49 21.03
C LYS A 86 -17.93 -22.36 19.58
N ILE A 87 -18.70 -21.31 19.27
CA ILE A 87 -19.13 -20.99 17.90
C ILE A 87 -17.91 -20.78 16.99
N VAL A 88 -16.96 -19.91 17.38
CA VAL A 88 -15.75 -19.64 16.58
C VAL A 88 -14.93 -20.91 16.34
N ARG A 89 -14.75 -21.76 17.36
CA ARG A 89 -14.06 -23.05 17.22
C ARG A 89 -14.77 -23.99 16.25
N ASN A 90 -16.09 -24.07 16.31
CA ASN A 90 -16.87 -24.90 15.41
C ASN A 90 -16.78 -24.38 13.97
N ILE A 91 -16.84 -23.07 13.76
CA ILE A 91 -16.62 -22.45 12.45
C ILE A 91 -15.22 -22.78 11.92
N ILE A 92 -14.17 -22.63 12.74
CA ILE A 92 -12.79 -22.98 12.33
C ILE A 92 -12.68 -24.46 11.96
N LYS A 93 -13.27 -25.36 12.75
CA LYS A 93 -13.27 -26.81 12.42
C LYS A 93 -14.00 -27.08 11.11
N MET A 94 -15.18 -26.52 10.92
CA MET A 94 -15.96 -26.65 9.69
C MET A 94 -15.18 -26.15 8.47
N LEU A 95 -14.53 -24.99 8.58
CA LEU A 95 -13.74 -24.41 7.49
C LEU A 95 -12.50 -25.24 7.16
N ARG A 96 -11.87 -25.93 8.13
CA ARG A 96 -10.75 -26.84 7.86
C ARG A 96 -11.13 -28.03 6.99
N HIS A 97 -12.40 -28.45 7.03
CA HIS A 97 -12.92 -29.54 6.18
C HIS A 97 -13.44 -29.05 4.83
N ARG A 98 -13.30 -27.75 4.52
CA ARG A 98 -13.78 -27.14 3.27
C ARG A 98 -12.62 -26.49 2.50
N PRO A 99 -11.85 -27.29 1.73
CA PRO A 99 -10.75 -26.76 0.93
C PRO A 99 -11.22 -25.84 -0.21
N ASP A 100 -12.51 -25.89 -0.54
CA ASP A 100 -13.15 -25.04 -1.55
C ASP A 100 -13.40 -23.60 -1.07
N ILE A 101 -13.31 -23.34 0.24
CA ILE A 101 -13.43 -21.99 0.83
C ILE A 101 -12.06 -21.43 1.17
N THR A 102 -11.85 -20.15 0.85
CA THR A 102 -10.73 -19.35 1.34
C THR A 102 -11.20 -18.26 2.30
N VAL A 103 -10.43 -18.03 3.36
CA VAL A 103 -10.61 -16.91 4.29
C VAL A 103 -9.44 -15.95 4.13
N ARG A 104 -9.71 -14.70 3.75
CA ARG A 104 -8.68 -13.67 3.54
C ARG A 104 -9.05 -12.40 4.29
N ARG A 105 -8.04 -11.64 4.73
CA ARG A 105 -8.26 -10.27 5.23
C ARG A 105 -8.57 -9.35 4.06
N THR A 106 -9.48 -8.40 4.25
CA THR A 106 -9.74 -7.35 3.25
C THR A 106 -8.75 -6.19 3.42
N ASP A 107 -8.43 -5.50 2.32
CA ASP A 107 -7.45 -4.39 2.27
C ASP A 107 -7.89 -3.16 3.10
N LYS A 108 -9.11 -2.66 2.87
CA LYS A 108 -9.58 -1.37 3.42
C LYS A 108 -10.46 -1.49 4.67
N SER A 109 -10.82 -2.71 5.05
CA SER A 109 -11.71 -2.98 6.19
C SER A 109 -11.08 -4.04 7.09
N LYS A 110 -11.24 -3.91 8.41
CA LYS A 110 -10.76 -4.90 9.39
C LYS A 110 -11.67 -6.14 9.46
N VAL A 111 -12.19 -6.59 8.31
CA VAL A 111 -13.10 -7.73 8.19
C VAL A 111 -12.45 -8.85 7.37
N PHE A 112 -13.02 -10.04 7.50
CA PHE A 112 -12.62 -11.21 6.73
C PHE A 112 -13.56 -11.42 5.55
N TYR A 113 -13.00 -11.76 4.41
CA TYR A 113 -13.71 -12.34 3.29
C TYR A 113 -13.71 -13.85 3.43
N ILE A 114 -14.88 -14.46 3.21
CA ILE A 114 -15.08 -15.90 3.14
C ILE A 114 -15.74 -16.16 1.78
N GLY A 115 -15.11 -16.96 0.93
CA GLY A 115 -15.66 -17.28 -0.39
C GLY A 115 -14.93 -18.41 -1.07
N ASN A 116 -15.35 -18.78 -2.29
CA ASN A 116 -14.76 -19.89 -3.02
C ASN A 116 -13.31 -19.57 -3.46
N VAL A 117 -12.41 -20.56 -3.39
CA VAL A 117 -11.02 -20.45 -3.86
C VAL A 117 -10.94 -20.06 -5.35
N THR A 118 -11.77 -20.66 -6.20
CA THR A 118 -11.78 -20.44 -7.65
C THR A 118 -12.22 -19.04 -8.07
N MET A 119 -12.96 -18.34 -7.21
CA MET A 119 -13.45 -16.99 -7.51
C MET A 119 -12.34 -15.98 -7.74
N PHE A 120 -11.20 -16.14 -7.05
CA PHE A 120 -10.06 -15.24 -7.24
C PHE A 120 -9.34 -15.51 -8.55
N ALA A 121 -9.11 -16.79 -8.89
CA ALA A 121 -8.54 -17.17 -10.18
C ALA A 121 -9.41 -16.67 -11.34
N ARG A 122 -10.73 -16.88 -11.27
CA ARG A 122 -11.67 -16.37 -12.30
C ARG A 122 -11.63 -14.86 -12.43
N LYS A 123 -11.60 -14.12 -11.31
CA LYS A 123 -11.46 -12.66 -11.32
C LYS A 123 -10.12 -12.22 -11.90
N ALA A 124 -9.06 -12.97 -11.65
CA ALA A 124 -7.74 -12.71 -12.19
C ALA A 124 -7.69 -12.84 -13.70
N SER A 125 -8.12 -14.00 -14.20
CA SER A 125 -8.19 -14.25 -15.64
C SER A 125 -9.08 -13.22 -16.32
N LYS A 126 -10.28 -12.95 -15.77
CA LYS A 126 -11.19 -11.93 -16.31
C LYS A 126 -10.52 -10.55 -16.38
N TYR A 127 -9.89 -10.10 -15.30
CA TYR A 127 -9.21 -8.80 -15.25
C TYR A 127 -8.04 -8.71 -16.23
N MET A 128 -7.23 -9.77 -16.36
CA MET A 128 -6.12 -9.81 -17.30
C MET A 128 -6.61 -9.74 -18.75
N ILE A 129 -7.71 -10.44 -19.08
CA ILE A 129 -8.33 -10.43 -20.40
C ILE A 129 -8.93 -9.05 -20.70
N GLU A 130 -9.71 -8.48 -19.79
CA GLU A 130 -10.40 -7.19 -20.02
C GLU A 130 -9.42 -6.02 -20.18
N THR A 131 -8.30 -6.04 -19.46
CA THR A 131 -7.32 -4.94 -19.51
C THR A 131 -6.28 -5.11 -20.61
N GLU A 132 -6.05 -6.35 -21.07
CA GLU A 132 -4.95 -6.73 -21.98
C GLU A 132 -3.59 -6.15 -21.54
N ALA A 133 -3.44 -5.87 -20.23
CA ALA A 133 -2.32 -5.11 -19.72
C ALA A 133 -1.10 -5.98 -19.38
N TYR A 134 -1.22 -7.30 -19.48
CA TYR A 134 -0.26 -8.27 -19.00
C TYR A 134 0.06 -9.31 -20.08
N GLN A 135 1.35 -9.59 -20.23
CA GLN A 135 1.86 -10.59 -21.16
C GLN A 135 2.61 -11.68 -20.38
N GLU A 136 2.30 -12.94 -20.67
CA GLU A 136 3.04 -14.07 -20.12
C GLU A 136 4.48 -14.08 -20.68
N ILE A 137 5.46 -14.25 -19.81
CA ILE A 137 6.88 -14.34 -20.17
C ILE A 137 7.20 -15.83 -20.33
N MET A 138 7.42 -16.27 -21.57
CA MET A 138 7.82 -17.64 -21.89
C MET A 138 9.34 -17.89 -21.81
N ASN A 139 10.11 -16.86 -21.45
CA ASN A 139 11.56 -16.89 -21.52
C ASN A 139 12.17 -17.87 -20.50
N GLU A 140 13.20 -18.62 -20.90
CA GLU A 140 13.94 -19.55 -20.02
C GLU A 140 14.84 -18.84 -19.00
N GLY A 141 15.08 -17.54 -19.19
CA GLY A 141 15.91 -16.70 -18.33
C GLY A 141 15.23 -16.23 -17.03
N CYS A 142 16.02 -16.00 -15.99
CA CYS A 142 15.53 -15.45 -14.74
C CYS A 142 15.17 -13.96 -14.90
N VAL A 143 13.86 -13.66 -15.04
CA VAL A 143 13.29 -12.31 -15.17
C VAL A 143 13.81 -11.35 -14.10
N LEU A 144 14.02 -11.85 -12.88
CA LEU A 144 14.54 -11.04 -11.78
C LEU A 144 15.97 -10.57 -12.02
N SER A 145 16.83 -11.45 -12.56
CA SER A 145 18.22 -11.11 -12.89
C SER A 145 18.31 -10.12 -14.04
N GLU A 146 17.45 -10.24 -15.06
CA GLU A 146 17.37 -9.29 -16.18
C GLU A 146 17.00 -7.89 -15.67
N ASN A 147 15.93 -7.81 -14.87
CA ASN A 147 15.49 -6.54 -14.27
C ASN A 147 16.57 -5.93 -13.37
N LEU A 148 17.26 -6.75 -12.56
CA LEU A 148 18.36 -6.31 -11.71
C LEU A 148 19.54 -5.77 -12.52
N HIS A 149 19.88 -6.43 -13.63
CA HIS A 149 20.93 -5.99 -14.54
C HIS A 149 20.60 -4.61 -15.13
N LEU A 150 19.39 -4.44 -15.69
CA LEU A 150 18.95 -3.17 -16.27
C LEU A 150 18.98 -2.01 -15.26
N VAL A 151 18.51 -2.27 -14.02
CA VAL A 151 18.59 -1.31 -12.92
C VAL A 151 20.03 -0.95 -12.59
N SER A 152 20.91 -1.94 -12.47
CA SER A 152 22.32 -1.73 -12.14
C SER A 152 23.04 -0.90 -13.21
N VAL A 153 22.78 -1.19 -14.49
CA VAL A 153 23.37 -0.45 -15.63
C VAL A 153 22.90 1.00 -15.63
N LEU A 154 21.60 1.25 -15.42
CA LEU A 154 21.07 2.61 -15.36
C LEU A 154 21.69 3.40 -14.20
N LEU A 155 21.69 2.85 -12.99
CA LEU A 155 22.20 3.53 -11.80
C LEU A 155 23.70 3.87 -11.94
N LYS A 156 24.52 2.95 -12.45
CA LYS A 156 25.94 3.19 -12.73
C LYS A 156 26.13 4.30 -13.77
N SER A 157 25.33 4.30 -14.84
CA SER A 157 25.36 5.35 -15.87
C SER A 157 25.03 6.72 -15.29
N LEU A 158 24.00 6.81 -14.42
CA LEU A 158 23.59 8.07 -13.79
C LEU A 158 24.60 8.58 -12.78
N LEU A 159 25.23 7.69 -12.01
CA LEU A 159 26.32 8.05 -11.10
C LEU A 159 27.53 8.61 -11.86
N LYS A 160 27.96 7.95 -12.95
CA LYS A 160 29.09 8.40 -13.77
C LYS A 160 28.86 9.79 -14.38
N LYS A 161 27.60 10.11 -14.73
CA LYS A 161 27.20 11.42 -15.26
C LYS A 161 27.07 12.51 -14.18
N GLY A 162 27.21 12.18 -12.90
CA GLY A 162 26.97 13.11 -11.80
C GLY A 162 25.49 13.46 -11.58
N ALA A 163 24.56 12.72 -12.21
CA ALA A 163 23.12 12.94 -12.02
C ALA A 163 22.67 12.47 -10.63
N LEU A 164 23.30 11.41 -10.09
CA LEU A 164 23.05 10.89 -8.75
C LEU A 164 24.23 11.12 -7.82
N THR A 165 23.95 11.39 -6.55
CA THR A 165 24.96 11.33 -5.48
C THR A 165 25.30 9.88 -5.13
N GLN A 166 26.43 9.66 -4.47
CA GLN A 166 26.81 8.32 -3.97
C GLN A 166 25.78 7.76 -2.99
N GLU A 167 25.19 8.62 -2.16
CA GLU A 167 24.14 8.23 -1.21
C GLU A 167 22.86 7.79 -1.94
N GLN A 168 22.42 8.55 -2.95
CA GLN A 168 21.27 8.21 -3.78
C GLN A 168 21.51 6.89 -4.54
N TYR A 169 22.70 6.70 -5.09
CA TYR A 169 23.10 5.45 -5.75
C TYR A 169 23.05 4.27 -4.78
N LYS A 170 23.65 4.40 -3.59
CA LYS A 170 23.66 3.35 -2.57
C LYS A 170 22.25 3.00 -2.09
N ARG A 171 21.38 4.00 -1.92
CA ARG A 171 19.99 3.82 -1.50
C ARG A 171 19.16 3.11 -2.57
N MET A 172 19.35 3.46 -3.84
CA MET A 172 18.59 2.87 -4.94
C MET A 172 19.13 1.55 -5.47
N THR A 173 20.36 1.18 -5.10
CA THR A 173 20.94 -0.11 -5.46
C THR A 173 20.16 -1.24 -4.75
N PRO A 174 19.56 -2.18 -5.49
CA PRO A 174 18.78 -3.25 -4.88
C PRO A 174 19.65 -4.16 -4.02
N ARG A 175 19.15 -4.54 -2.84
CA ARG A 175 19.81 -5.53 -1.98
C ARG A 175 19.45 -6.93 -2.48
N VAL A 176 20.45 -7.69 -2.91
CA VAL A 176 20.27 -9.02 -3.49
C VAL A 176 19.60 -9.97 -2.49
N ASP A 177 19.96 -9.88 -1.21
CA ASP A 177 19.46 -10.77 -0.14
C ASP A 177 17.96 -10.64 0.16
N SER A 178 17.36 -9.49 -0.19
CA SER A 178 15.94 -9.21 0.05
C SER A 178 15.14 -9.08 -1.24
N LEU A 179 15.76 -9.39 -2.39
CA LEU A 179 15.16 -9.14 -3.69
C LEU A 179 14.08 -10.20 -3.99
N GLU A 180 12.88 -9.75 -4.32
CA GLU A 180 11.76 -10.63 -4.62
C GLU A 180 11.02 -10.12 -5.86
N LEU A 181 10.54 -11.06 -6.68
CA LEU A 181 9.64 -10.71 -7.76
C LEU A 181 8.29 -10.26 -7.16
N ALA A 182 7.64 -9.29 -7.80
CA ALA A 182 6.33 -8.88 -7.35
C ALA A 182 5.34 -10.06 -7.45
N HIS A 183 4.34 -10.06 -6.57
CA HIS A 183 3.27 -11.05 -6.60
C HIS A 183 1.95 -10.35 -6.85
N LEU A 184 1.14 -10.95 -7.72
CA LEU A 184 -0.22 -10.48 -7.95
C LEU A 184 -1.16 -11.12 -6.92
N HIS A 185 -1.71 -10.28 -6.05
CA HIS A 185 -2.68 -10.72 -5.05
C HIS A 185 -4.06 -10.12 -5.32
N PHE A 186 -5.04 -11.00 -5.54
CA PHE A 186 -6.45 -10.62 -5.50
C PHE A 186 -6.91 -10.62 -4.05
N ILE A 187 -6.78 -9.45 -3.41
CA ILE A 187 -7.36 -9.21 -2.10
C ILE A 187 -8.84 -8.84 -2.32
N PRO A 188 -9.76 -9.27 -1.44
CA PRO A 188 -11.20 -9.00 -1.58
C PRO A 188 -11.63 -7.51 -1.54
N LYS A 189 -10.69 -6.56 -1.57
CA LYS A 189 -10.82 -5.32 -2.36
C LYS A 189 -9.46 -4.95 -2.99
N LEU A 190 -9.53 -4.57 -4.27
CA LEU A 190 -8.52 -4.17 -5.26
C LEU A 190 -7.38 -5.16 -5.62
N HIS A 191 -7.22 -5.30 -6.93
CA HIS A 191 -6.15 -5.99 -7.64
C HIS A 191 -4.81 -5.28 -7.38
N LYS A 192 -3.99 -5.78 -6.46
CA LYS A 192 -2.68 -5.20 -6.20
C LYS A 192 -1.59 -6.16 -6.65
N VAL A 193 -0.83 -5.74 -7.65
CA VAL A 193 0.53 -6.23 -7.85
C VAL A 193 1.36 -5.55 -6.76
N THR A 194 1.73 -6.31 -5.72
CA THR A 194 2.59 -5.80 -4.66
C THR A 194 4.03 -6.09 -5.02
N ALA A 195 4.77 -5.03 -5.35
CA ALA A 195 6.21 -5.06 -5.56
C ALA A 195 6.87 -4.48 -4.30
N ILE A 196 6.99 -5.29 -3.24
CA ILE A 196 7.54 -4.81 -1.96
C ILE A 196 9.08 -4.74 -2.02
N HIS A 197 9.72 -5.53 -2.88
CA HIS A 197 11.18 -5.59 -3.03
C HIS A 197 11.65 -5.81 -4.48
N ALA A 198 10.89 -5.37 -5.48
CA ALA A 198 11.30 -5.48 -6.88
C ALA A 198 12.50 -4.57 -7.19
N PRO A 199 13.35 -4.90 -8.20
CA PRO A 199 14.57 -4.15 -8.50
C PRO A 199 14.38 -2.64 -8.70
N ALA A 200 13.27 -2.21 -9.31
CA ALA A 200 13.02 -0.79 -9.60
C ALA A 200 12.25 -0.05 -8.48
N THR A 201 12.00 -0.69 -7.33
CA THR A 201 11.16 -0.12 -6.25
C THR A 201 11.72 1.20 -5.72
N GLU A 202 13.03 1.27 -5.47
CA GLU A 202 13.65 2.48 -4.92
C GLU A 202 13.78 3.59 -5.97
N ILE A 203 13.96 3.24 -7.25
CA ILE A 203 13.87 4.22 -8.36
C ILE A 203 12.45 4.78 -8.44
N SER A 204 11.43 3.92 -8.28
CA SER A 204 10.03 4.34 -8.26
C SER A 204 9.72 5.28 -7.10
N LYS A 205 10.26 5.04 -5.91
CA LYS A 205 10.10 5.96 -4.76
C LYS A 205 10.82 7.27 -5.03
N PHE A 206 12.04 7.21 -5.54
CA PHE A 206 12.82 8.39 -5.86
C PHE A 206 12.12 9.30 -6.89
N LEU A 207 11.57 8.72 -7.96
CA LEU A 207 10.76 9.47 -8.94
C LEU A 207 9.52 10.10 -8.30
N ASN A 208 8.84 9.37 -7.42
CA ASN A 208 7.68 9.92 -6.71
C ASN A 208 8.07 11.13 -5.84
N ASP A 209 9.14 11.00 -5.05
CA ASP A 209 9.60 12.07 -4.15
C ASP A 209 10.04 13.31 -4.93
N LEU A 210 10.56 13.11 -6.14
CA LEU A 210 10.96 14.18 -7.04
C LEU A 210 9.76 14.88 -7.70
N LEU A 211 8.79 14.10 -8.19
CA LEU A 211 7.74 14.59 -9.08
C LEU A 211 6.44 14.97 -8.36
N ALA A 212 6.10 14.31 -7.26
CA ALA A 212 4.84 14.58 -6.55
C ALA A 212 4.74 16.03 -6.02
N PRO A 213 5.80 16.63 -5.45
CA PRO A 213 5.75 18.04 -5.04
C PRO A 213 5.56 18.99 -6.23
N LEU A 214 6.17 18.67 -7.38
CA LEU A 214 6.03 19.46 -8.60
C LEU A 214 4.60 19.40 -9.14
N PHE A 215 4.02 18.20 -9.19
CA PHE A 215 2.61 17.98 -9.54
C PHE A 215 1.68 18.77 -8.61
N LEU A 216 1.84 18.66 -7.29
CA LEU A 216 0.97 19.35 -6.33
C LEU A 216 1.04 20.88 -6.48
N ARG A 217 2.21 21.41 -6.83
CA ARG A 217 2.37 22.84 -7.12
C ARG A 217 1.63 23.24 -8.40
N ALA A 218 1.76 22.45 -9.46
CA ALA A 218 1.12 22.71 -10.76
C ALA A 218 -0.42 22.56 -10.71
N ALA A 219 -0.90 21.50 -10.05
CA ALA A 219 -2.32 21.13 -10.01
C ALA A 219 -3.11 21.77 -8.87
N ARG A 220 -2.52 22.73 -8.13
CA ARG A 220 -3.10 23.30 -6.90
C ARG A 220 -4.50 23.88 -7.10
N GLN A 221 -4.82 24.35 -8.32
CA GLN A 221 -6.10 24.97 -8.64
C GLN A 221 -7.18 23.97 -9.06
N THR A 222 -6.79 22.77 -9.49
CA THR A 222 -7.70 21.78 -10.11
C THR A 222 -7.82 20.48 -9.32
N THR A 223 -6.95 20.28 -8.32
CA THR A 223 -6.90 19.04 -7.54
C THR A 223 -7.13 19.30 -6.05
N PHE A 224 -8.01 18.51 -5.44
CA PHE A 224 -8.23 18.47 -3.99
C PHE A 224 -7.49 17.27 -3.39
N ILE A 225 -6.70 17.48 -2.32
CA ILE A 225 -5.91 16.40 -1.72
C ILE A 225 -6.77 15.55 -0.79
N ASN A 226 -7.76 16.17 -0.15
CA ASN A 226 -8.65 15.54 0.82
C ASN A 226 -10.01 16.26 0.90
N GLY A 227 -10.91 15.75 1.75
CA GLY A 227 -12.25 16.32 1.92
C GLY A 227 -12.28 17.73 2.50
N ILE A 228 -11.32 18.10 3.36
CA ILE A 228 -11.21 19.45 3.93
C ILE A 228 -10.86 20.44 2.82
N ASP A 229 -9.90 20.10 1.96
CA ASP A 229 -9.52 20.95 0.82
C ASP A 229 -10.70 21.20 -0.13
N LEU A 230 -11.51 20.16 -0.37
CA LEU A 230 -12.73 20.28 -1.18
C LEU A 230 -13.75 21.22 -0.53
N VAL A 231 -14.02 21.08 0.77
CA VAL A 231 -14.95 21.97 1.48
C VAL A 231 -14.47 23.42 1.41
N GLN A 232 -13.18 23.67 1.66
CA GLN A 232 -12.62 25.03 1.58
C GLN A 232 -12.72 25.62 0.17
N ALA A 233 -12.54 24.79 -0.88
CA ALA A 233 -12.72 25.23 -2.25
C ALA A 233 -14.19 25.56 -2.57
N LEU A 234 -15.12 24.76 -2.06
CA LEU A 234 -16.56 25.02 -2.19
C LEU A 234 -16.98 26.31 -1.46
N GLU A 235 -16.48 26.55 -0.25
CA GLU A 235 -16.73 27.80 0.49
C GLU A 235 -16.25 29.03 -0.29
N LYS A 236 -15.08 28.95 -0.93
CA LYS A 236 -14.59 30.02 -1.82
C LYS A 236 -15.46 30.17 -3.06
N TYR A 237 -15.91 29.07 -3.65
CA TYR A 237 -16.81 29.07 -4.81
C TYR A 237 -18.15 29.75 -4.47
N VAL A 238 -18.66 29.53 -3.25
CA VAL A 238 -19.86 30.22 -2.73
C VAL A 238 -19.58 31.70 -2.47
N THR A 239 -18.50 32.02 -1.77
CA THR A 239 -18.13 33.42 -1.44
C THR A 239 -17.94 34.28 -2.70
N ASN A 240 -17.49 33.66 -3.80
CA ASN A 240 -17.32 34.32 -5.09
C ASN A 240 -18.60 34.37 -5.95
N ASP A 241 -19.77 34.02 -5.39
CA ASP A 241 -21.07 33.99 -6.08
C ASP A 241 -21.10 33.08 -7.33
N HIS A 242 -20.26 32.04 -7.35
CA HIS A 242 -20.24 31.07 -8.45
C HIS A 242 -21.26 29.94 -8.26
N LEU A 243 -21.72 29.70 -7.01
CA LEU A 243 -22.75 28.69 -6.73
C LEU A 243 -24.15 29.26 -6.97
N LYS A 244 -24.73 28.95 -8.12
CA LYS A 244 -26.07 29.39 -8.54
C LYS A 244 -27.07 28.24 -8.45
N PRO A 245 -28.39 28.52 -8.42
CA PRO A 245 -29.42 27.48 -8.52
C PRO A 245 -29.29 26.61 -9.79
N THR A 246 -28.64 27.12 -10.83
CA THR A 246 -28.36 26.42 -12.09
C THR A 246 -27.04 25.65 -12.10
N THR A 247 -26.25 25.69 -11.02
CA THR A 247 -24.97 24.99 -10.93
C THR A 247 -25.21 23.48 -10.80
N LEU A 248 -24.59 22.70 -11.68
CA LEU A 248 -24.65 21.24 -11.69
C LEU A 248 -23.32 20.65 -11.23
N PHE A 249 -23.38 19.66 -10.35
CA PHE A 249 -22.23 18.85 -9.96
C PHE A 249 -22.27 17.53 -10.73
N ILE A 250 -21.18 17.23 -11.43
CA ILE A 250 -21.05 16.00 -12.23
C ILE A 250 -19.84 15.23 -11.69
N THR A 251 -20.01 13.92 -11.54
CA THR A 251 -18.95 13.02 -11.10
C THR A 251 -18.67 11.99 -12.18
N PHE A 252 -17.42 11.87 -12.59
CA PHE A 252 -16.95 10.81 -13.48
C PHE A 252 -16.06 9.86 -12.67
N ASP A 253 -16.24 8.56 -12.86
CA ASP A 253 -15.35 7.54 -12.32
C ASP A 253 -14.51 6.94 -13.44
N VAL A 254 -13.18 6.97 -13.28
CA VAL A 254 -12.25 6.43 -14.26
C VAL A 254 -11.80 5.04 -13.81
N GLU A 255 -12.35 4.03 -14.47
CA GLU A 255 -12.03 2.65 -14.14
C GLU A 255 -10.60 2.28 -14.56
N ASN A 256 -9.91 1.52 -13.71
CA ASN A 256 -8.60 0.91 -14.03
C ASN A 256 -7.52 1.88 -14.51
N LEU A 257 -7.57 3.16 -14.12
CA LEU A 257 -6.66 4.21 -14.59
C LEU A 257 -5.19 3.76 -14.64
N TYR A 258 -4.65 3.22 -13.55
CA TYR A 258 -3.24 2.83 -13.48
C TYR A 258 -2.83 1.75 -14.47
N THR A 259 -3.70 0.82 -14.82
CA THR A 259 -3.39 -0.26 -15.78
C THR A 259 -3.69 0.11 -17.21
N MET A 260 -4.59 1.07 -17.44
CA MET A 260 -5.07 1.42 -18.78
C MET A 260 -4.30 2.57 -19.44
N ILE A 261 -3.53 3.35 -18.69
CA ILE A 261 -2.69 4.43 -19.24
C ILE A 261 -1.71 3.87 -20.30
N PRO A 262 -1.69 4.41 -21.53
CA PRO A 262 -0.68 4.06 -22.54
C PRO A 262 0.71 4.51 -22.08
N ARG A 263 1.69 3.59 -22.02
CA ARG A 263 3.02 3.89 -21.47
C ARG A 263 3.76 4.97 -22.23
N GLN A 264 3.73 4.88 -23.57
CA GLN A 264 4.44 5.83 -24.42
C GLN A 264 3.86 7.23 -24.27
N GLY A 265 2.53 7.36 -24.36
CA GLY A 265 1.83 8.62 -24.10
C GLY A 265 2.07 9.16 -22.69
N ALA A 266 2.08 8.30 -21.66
CA ALA A 266 2.38 8.73 -20.29
C ALA A 266 3.80 9.32 -20.14
N LEU A 267 4.78 8.72 -20.82
CA LEU A 267 6.15 9.24 -20.82
C LEU A 267 6.24 10.56 -21.58
N GLU A 268 5.53 10.71 -22.70
CA GLU A 268 5.48 11.96 -23.47
C GLU A 268 4.84 13.09 -22.66
N ILE A 269 3.68 12.83 -22.05
CA ILE A 269 2.99 13.77 -21.16
C ILE A 269 3.87 14.14 -19.97
N LEU A 270 4.62 13.19 -19.40
CA LEU A 270 5.59 13.49 -18.34
C LEU A 270 6.68 14.47 -18.80
N LEU A 271 7.19 14.33 -20.03
CA LEU A 271 8.20 15.25 -20.56
C LEU A 271 7.64 16.65 -20.75
N GLN A 272 6.47 16.74 -21.39
CA GLN A 272 5.79 18.02 -21.61
C GLN A 272 5.53 18.73 -20.28
N PHE A 273 5.02 17.99 -19.28
CA PHE A 273 4.83 18.50 -17.93
C PHE A 273 6.13 19.04 -17.32
N LEU A 274 7.24 18.32 -17.47
CA LEU A 274 8.53 18.75 -16.93
C LEU A 274 9.09 19.99 -17.66
N GLU A 275 8.96 20.04 -18.99
CA GLU A 275 9.39 21.19 -19.79
C GLU A 275 8.59 22.46 -19.44
N GLN A 276 7.31 22.32 -19.14
CA GLN A 276 6.44 23.43 -18.74
C GLN A 276 6.73 23.95 -17.32
N HIS A 277 7.14 23.07 -16.40
CA HIS A 277 7.20 23.40 -14.97
C HIS A 277 8.62 23.43 -14.36
N LEU A 278 9.66 23.15 -15.14
CA LEU A 278 11.06 23.23 -14.70
C LEU A 278 11.81 24.38 -15.35
N HIS A 279 12.62 25.04 -14.54
CA HIS A 279 13.63 25.97 -15.03
C HIS A 279 14.89 25.18 -15.44
N HIS A 280 15.40 25.41 -16.65
CA HIS A 280 16.64 24.80 -17.18
C HIS A 280 16.61 23.27 -17.41
N ASN A 281 15.43 22.67 -17.61
CA ASN A 281 15.28 21.24 -17.97
C ASN A 281 15.95 20.25 -16.99
N LYS A 282 15.99 20.61 -15.69
CA LYS A 282 16.55 19.75 -14.63
C LYS A 282 15.91 19.98 -13.27
N ILE A 283 16.01 18.97 -12.40
CA ILE A 283 15.71 19.07 -10.97
C ILE A 283 16.98 18.73 -10.19
N GLY A 284 17.58 19.73 -9.55
CA GLY A 284 18.91 19.58 -8.96
C GLY A 284 19.96 19.22 -10.02
N SER A 285 20.61 18.07 -9.87
CA SER A 285 21.57 17.49 -10.82
C SER A 285 20.95 16.66 -11.94
N ILE A 286 19.64 16.40 -11.90
CA ILE A 286 18.99 15.40 -12.76
C ILE A 286 18.29 16.08 -13.93
N ARG A 287 18.68 15.73 -15.15
CA ARG A 287 18.06 16.24 -16.39
C ARG A 287 16.76 15.51 -16.69
N ILE A 288 15.87 16.17 -17.45
CA ILE A 288 14.61 15.58 -17.93
C ILE A 288 14.83 14.23 -18.63
N ASP A 289 15.88 14.10 -19.45
CA ASP A 289 16.21 12.84 -20.14
C ASP A 289 16.52 11.69 -19.17
N ASP A 290 17.19 11.98 -18.06
CA ASP A 290 17.50 10.97 -17.04
C ASP A 290 16.23 10.59 -16.26
N ILE A 291 15.33 11.55 -16.01
CA ILE A 291 13.98 11.28 -15.46
C ILE A 291 13.21 10.36 -16.40
N LYS A 292 13.22 10.63 -17.72
CA LYS A 292 12.58 9.78 -18.74
C LYS A 292 13.11 8.36 -18.69
N ARG A 293 14.43 8.20 -18.64
CA ARG A 293 15.09 6.88 -18.60
C ARG A 293 14.73 6.11 -17.33
N MET A 294 14.72 6.77 -16.18
CA MET A 294 14.27 6.18 -14.92
C MET A 294 12.79 5.77 -14.97
N ALA A 295 11.92 6.65 -15.47
CA ALA A 295 10.49 6.39 -15.59
C ALA A 295 10.21 5.20 -16.52
N ARG A 296 10.85 5.18 -17.69
CA ARG A 296 10.76 4.06 -18.65
C ARG A 296 11.19 2.75 -18.01
N LEU A 297 12.33 2.74 -17.31
CA LEU A 297 12.83 1.55 -16.64
C LEU A 297 11.83 1.02 -15.59
N VAL A 298 11.23 1.90 -14.77
CA VAL A 298 10.23 1.50 -13.77
C VAL A 298 9.00 0.85 -14.42
N LEU A 299 8.55 1.36 -15.57
CA LEU A 299 7.41 0.80 -16.30
C LEU A 299 7.76 -0.54 -16.97
N ASP A 300 8.94 -0.65 -17.57
CA ASP A 300 9.35 -1.82 -18.37
C ASP A 300 9.78 -3.02 -17.52
N THR A 301 10.34 -2.77 -16.34
CA THR A 301 10.80 -3.84 -15.42
C THR A 301 9.70 -4.37 -14.49
N ASN A 302 8.46 -3.94 -14.70
CA ASN A 302 7.34 -4.37 -13.90
C ASN A 302 6.87 -5.78 -14.29
N SER A 303 7.47 -6.78 -13.64
CA SER A 303 7.16 -8.19 -13.81
C SER A 303 6.74 -8.83 -12.48
N PHE A 304 5.85 -9.81 -12.53
CA PHE A 304 5.32 -10.50 -11.35
C PHE A 304 5.10 -11.99 -11.59
N ALA A 305 5.09 -12.76 -10.50
CA ALA A 305 4.65 -14.15 -10.52
C ALA A 305 3.15 -14.26 -10.17
N TYR A 306 2.45 -15.10 -10.92
CA TYR A 306 1.06 -15.49 -10.65
C TYR A 306 0.82 -16.93 -11.12
N GLU A 307 0.29 -17.79 -10.24
CA GLU A 307 0.00 -19.21 -10.54
C GLU A 307 1.14 -19.95 -11.27
N HIS A 308 2.35 -19.91 -10.70
CA HIS A 308 3.57 -20.55 -11.24
C HIS A 308 4.04 -20.04 -12.61
N LYS A 309 3.42 -18.98 -13.12
CA LYS A 309 3.82 -18.30 -14.35
C LYS A 309 4.36 -16.91 -14.05
N TYR A 310 5.14 -16.39 -14.98
CA TYR A 310 5.70 -15.04 -14.94
C TYR A 310 5.00 -14.15 -15.94
N TYR A 311 4.68 -12.94 -15.53
CA TYR A 311 4.01 -11.95 -16.36
C TYR A 311 4.78 -10.65 -16.34
N ARG A 312 4.81 -9.97 -17.49
CA ARG A 312 5.23 -8.58 -17.62
C ARG A 312 3.99 -7.73 -17.81
N GLN A 313 3.86 -6.67 -17.04
CA GLN A 313 2.88 -5.65 -17.37
C GLN A 313 3.41 -4.93 -18.63
N ILE A 314 2.56 -4.74 -19.64
CA ILE A 314 2.89 -4.08 -20.92
C ILE A 314 2.12 -2.77 -21.13
N ARG A 315 1.05 -2.55 -20.35
CA ARG A 315 0.24 -1.32 -20.36
C ARG A 315 0.13 -0.74 -18.96
N GLY A 316 0.07 0.60 -18.85
CA GLY A 316 0.01 1.28 -17.56
C GLY A 316 1.23 1.01 -16.66
N GLY A 317 1.06 1.27 -15.36
CA GLY A 317 2.04 1.02 -14.31
C GLY A 317 1.50 0.09 -13.22
N ALA A 318 2.40 -0.44 -12.38
CA ALA A 318 2.01 -1.27 -11.25
C ALA A 318 1.23 -0.45 -10.23
N MET A 319 0.04 -0.92 -9.83
CA MET A 319 -0.75 -0.25 -8.79
C MET A 319 -0.01 -0.11 -7.44
N GLY A 320 0.97 -1.00 -7.16
CA GLY A 320 1.83 -0.94 -5.98
C GLY A 320 3.07 -0.05 -6.11
N SER A 321 3.34 0.51 -7.30
CA SER A 321 4.50 1.38 -7.53
C SER A 321 4.19 2.81 -7.07
N ALA A 322 5.11 3.40 -6.29
CA ALA A 322 5.00 4.78 -5.81
C ALA A 322 4.92 5.79 -6.97
N PHE A 323 5.66 5.54 -8.05
CA PHE A 323 5.73 6.42 -9.21
C PHE A 323 4.45 6.37 -10.04
N THR A 324 3.83 5.19 -10.15
CA THR A 324 2.64 5.00 -11.00
C THR A 324 1.49 5.94 -10.63
N ARG A 325 1.29 6.21 -9.34
CA ARG A 325 0.28 7.18 -8.88
C ARG A 325 0.58 8.60 -9.40
N THR A 326 1.81 9.06 -9.20
CA THR A 326 2.23 10.41 -9.59
C THR A 326 2.21 10.57 -11.10
N LEU A 327 2.64 9.54 -11.84
CA LEU A 327 2.54 9.53 -13.30
C LEU A 327 1.08 9.61 -13.78
N ALA A 328 0.18 8.86 -13.18
CA ALA A 328 -1.25 8.89 -13.52
C ALA A 328 -1.89 10.25 -13.23
N ASN A 329 -1.52 10.87 -12.11
CA ASN A 329 -1.97 12.22 -11.78
C ASN A 329 -1.49 13.26 -12.81
N ILE A 330 -0.22 13.19 -13.22
CA ILE A 330 0.33 14.05 -14.29
C ILE A 330 -0.38 13.79 -15.62
N TYR A 331 -0.65 12.52 -15.93
CA TYR A 331 -1.36 12.13 -17.15
C TYR A 331 -2.81 12.66 -17.21
N MET A 332 -3.48 12.77 -16.05
CA MET A 332 -4.86 13.29 -15.97
C MET A 332 -4.94 14.82 -15.87
N LEU A 333 -3.81 15.50 -15.65
CA LEU A 333 -3.77 16.96 -15.53
C LEU A 333 -3.65 17.64 -16.90
N ASN A 334 -2.88 17.05 -17.81
CA ASN A 334 -2.78 17.45 -19.22
C ASN A 334 -3.94 16.88 -20.02
#